data_AF-A0A8J2XDL2-F1
#
_entry.id   AF-A0A8J2XDL2-F1
#
_cell.length_a   1.000
_cell.length_b   1.000
_cell.length_c   1.000
_cell.angle_alpha   90.00
_cell.angle_beta   90.00
_cell.angle_gamma   90.00
#
_symmetry.space_group_name_H-M   'P 1'
#
loop_
_entity.id
_entity.type
_entity.pdbx_description
1 polymer ?
#
loop_
_entity_poly.entity_id
_entity_poly.type
_entity_poly.pdbx_seq_one_letter_code
_entity_poly.pdbx_strand_id
1 'polypeptide(L)'
;MLLEEKPKQKTDALYILKVVKPTTFKAEAIQSSFLPEDKKVVIEEIPQEFPVLAYKYENHHYKVSLANQTIKGFNTWYAYDGHVQLLDQTGKSIKKAHLGSLAEKVVACCSERGYSLDKNTGEINLIGIEGINLDGTPNQDAPNLFNDLIGCLSFENGQPKFKCLYIGTTEPGRYYTLNKLNNKGAARLELGQQRCWQTGLHNGKYEALIQTGASVKVWRDGNKDFSRKGDVLDTGFFGVNIHHGGNNPVNDIGRYSAGCQVIRSTTDFAELMQIVKSDPRWQANHAYIFKYTLLWGRWL
;
A
#
# COMPACT_ATOMS: atom_id res chain seq x y z
N MET A 1 56.34 23.23 25.46
CA MET A 1 55.03 23.23 26.15
C MET A 1 54.00 22.99 25.07
N LEU A 2 53.52 21.75 25.04
CA LEU A 2 52.59 21.22 24.03
C LEU A 2 51.23 21.92 24.19
N LEU A 3 50.69 22.44 23.09
CA LEU A 3 49.30 22.89 23.03
C LEU A 3 48.44 21.64 22.87
N GLU A 4 47.72 21.27 23.92
CA GLU A 4 46.71 20.21 23.88
C GLU A 4 45.59 20.62 22.92
N GLU A 5 45.41 19.84 21.85
CA GLU A 5 44.19 19.89 21.05
C GLU A 5 43.01 19.43 21.91
N LYS A 6 42.01 20.30 22.10
CA LYS A 6 40.73 19.89 22.70
C LYS A 6 40.11 18.77 21.86
N PRO A 7 39.64 17.66 22.46
CA PRO A 7 39.05 16.58 21.71
C PRO A 7 37.79 17.07 21.00
N LYS A 8 37.73 16.90 19.67
CA LYS A 8 36.49 17.03 18.89
C LYS A 8 35.45 16.09 19.50
N GLN A 9 34.37 16.65 19.99
CA GLN A 9 33.22 15.90 20.51
C GLN A 9 32.75 14.94 19.39
N LYS A 10 32.88 13.63 19.60
CA LYS A 10 32.39 12.60 18.67
C LYS A 10 30.88 12.82 18.50
N THR A 11 30.45 13.13 17.29
CA THR A 11 29.02 13.27 16.98
C THR A 11 28.45 11.87 16.72
N ASP A 12 27.32 11.53 17.35
CA ASP A 12 26.58 10.29 17.05
C ASP A 12 25.80 10.36 15.71
N ALA A 13 26.14 11.33 14.86
CA ALA A 13 25.52 11.52 13.56
C ALA A 13 25.97 10.41 12.60
N LEU A 14 25.02 9.59 12.16
CA LEU A 14 25.27 8.49 11.24
C LEU A 14 25.30 8.95 9.78
N TYR A 15 24.72 10.12 9.49
CA TYR A 15 24.51 10.63 8.14
C TYR A 15 24.70 12.15 8.06
N ILE A 16 24.86 12.66 6.84
CA ILE A 16 24.88 14.09 6.54
C ILE A 16 23.84 14.38 5.46
N LEU A 17 22.93 15.32 5.71
CA LEU A 17 22.05 15.89 4.69
C LEU A 17 22.72 17.14 4.13
N LYS A 18 23.15 17.07 2.88
CA LYS A 18 23.78 18.17 2.15
C LYS A 18 22.77 18.86 1.24
N VAL A 19 22.47 20.12 1.51
CA VAL A 19 21.65 20.97 0.63
C VAL A 19 22.51 21.43 -0.54
N VAL A 20 22.07 21.13 -1.76
CA VAL A 20 22.80 21.44 -3.01
C VAL A 20 22.07 22.44 -3.91
N LYS A 21 20.82 22.79 -3.56
CA LYS A 21 19.99 23.84 -4.19
C LYS A 21 19.14 24.51 -3.11
N PRO A 22 18.72 25.79 -3.28
CA PRO A 22 17.90 26.45 -2.26
C PRO A 22 16.61 25.65 -2.05
N THR A 23 16.20 25.45 -0.80
CA THR A 23 15.07 24.57 -0.50
C THR A 23 14.35 24.98 0.77
N THR A 24 13.08 24.59 0.89
CA THR A 24 12.31 24.79 2.11
C THR A 24 12.28 23.50 2.91
N PHE A 25 12.83 23.51 4.11
CA PHE A 25 12.59 22.47 5.09
C PHE A 25 11.21 22.69 5.72
N LYS A 26 10.46 21.60 5.88
CA LYS A 26 9.09 21.62 6.42
C LYS A 26 9.00 20.74 7.66
N ALA A 27 8.26 21.16 8.69
CA ALA A 27 8.06 20.32 9.88
C ALA A 27 7.08 19.16 9.61
N GLU A 28 6.25 19.27 8.56
CA GLU A 28 5.27 18.27 8.16
C GLU A 28 5.30 18.04 6.63
N ALA A 29 4.80 16.88 6.19
CA ALA A 29 4.81 16.45 4.79
C ALA A 29 3.68 17.06 3.92
N ILE A 30 3.25 18.29 4.22
CA ILE A 30 2.24 19.01 3.42
C ILE A 30 2.91 20.06 2.50
N GLN A 31 2.16 20.66 1.58
CA GLN A 31 2.70 21.72 0.71
C GLN A 31 3.04 22.96 1.54
N SER A 32 4.20 23.58 1.28
CA SER A 32 4.76 24.68 2.09
C SER A 32 3.87 25.92 2.18
N SER A 33 2.97 26.13 1.20
CA SER A 33 1.97 27.19 1.20
C SER A 33 0.90 27.02 2.27
N PHE A 34 0.66 25.80 2.75
CA PHE A 34 -0.29 25.50 3.82
C PHE A 34 0.38 25.37 5.19
N LEU A 35 1.71 25.50 5.27
CA LEU A 35 2.43 25.47 6.53
C LEU A 35 2.53 26.87 7.14
N PRO A 36 2.18 27.01 8.44
CA PRO A 36 2.56 28.16 9.24
C PRO A 36 4.05 28.50 9.12
N GLU A 37 4.41 29.79 9.18
CA GLU A 37 5.81 30.26 8.99
C GLU A 37 6.79 29.73 10.04
N ASP A 38 6.31 29.38 11.23
CA ASP A 38 7.08 28.74 12.30
C ASP A 38 7.38 27.25 11.99
N LYS A 39 6.60 26.62 11.11
CA LYS A 39 6.75 25.22 10.69
C LYS A 39 7.49 25.02 9.36
N LYS A 40 8.08 26.07 8.80
CA LYS A 40 8.94 25.99 7.62
C LYS A 40 10.16 26.90 7.74
N VAL A 41 11.23 26.55 7.06
CA VAL A 41 12.44 27.36 7.02
C VAL A 41 13.06 27.24 5.63
N VAL A 42 13.42 28.38 5.04
CA VAL A 42 14.13 28.42 3.76
C VAL A 42 15.61 28.31 4.05
N ILE A 43 16.27 27.41 3.33
CA ILE A 43 17.70 27.20 3.33
C ILE A 43 18.24 27.75 2.01
N GLU A 44 18.88 28.91 2.05
CA GLU A 44 19.41 29.61 0.88
C GLU A 44 20.92 29.42 0.70
N GLU A 45 21.65 29.19 1.79
CA GLU A 45 23.10 28.98 1.77
C GLU A 45 23.43 27.59 1.20
N ILE A 46 24.32 27.54 0.21
CA ILE A 46 24.66 26.30 -0.51
C ILE A 46 26.18 26.25 -0.76
N PRO A 47 26.84 25.10 -0.53
CA PRO A 47 26.27 23.93 0.14
C PRO A 47 26.10 24.19 1.64
N GLN A 48 24.99 23.73 2.21
CA GLN A 48 24.83 23.67 3.66
C GLN A 48 24.62 22.23 4.10
N GLU A 49 25.36 21.81 5.12
CA GLU A 49 25.38 20.43 5.61
C GLU A 49 24.77 20.33 7.00
N PHE A 50 23.87 19.37 7.16
CA PHE A 50 23.19 19.10 8.41
C PHE A 50 23.53 17.68 8.87
N PRO A 51 24.19 17.50 10.03
CA PRO A 51 24.34 16.19 10.65
C PRO A 51 22.97 15.56 10.95
N VAL A 52 22.81 14.28 10.67
CA VAL A 52 21.54 13.54 10.79
C VAL A 52 21.74 12.26 11.60
N LEU A 53 20.88 12.05 12.60
CA LEU A 53 20.81 10.83 13.42
C LEU A 53 20.07 9.71 12.69
N ALA A 54 18.92 10.04 12.11
CA ALA A 54 18.05 9.09 11.44
C ALA A 54 17.34 9.77 10.27
N TYR A 55 16.98 8.99 9.26
CA TYR A 55 16.19 9.48 8.14
C TYR A 55 15.15 8.44 7.69
N LYS A 56 14.09 8.92 7.07
CA LYS A 56 13.11 8.13 6.31
C LYS A 56 12.88 8.84 4.97
N TYR A 57 12.79 8.08 3.89
CA TYR A 57 12.44 8.61 2.58
C TYR A 57 10.96 8.33 2.29
N GLU A 58 10.17 9.38 2.02
CA GLU A 58 8.75 9.26 1.69
C GLU A 58 8.29 10.47 0.84
N ASN A 59 7.39 10.24 -0.12
CA ASN A 59 6.77 11.30 -0.94
C ASN A 59 7.76 12.31 -1.55
N HIS A 60 8.87 11.84 -2.14
CA HIS A 60 9.96 12.68 -2.69
C HIS A 60 10.66 13.60 -1.67
N HIS A 61 10.57 13.29 -0.38
CA HIS A 61 11.25 14.02 0.68
C HIS A 61 12.05 13.06 1.56
N TYR A 62 13.17 13.57 2.10
CA TYR A 62 13.81 12.99 3.26
C TYR A 62 13.20 13.60 4.52
N LYS A 63 12.53 12.78 5.32
CA LYS A 63 12.25 13.10 6.72
C LYS A 63 13.51 12.80 7.51
N VAL A 64 14.20 13.83 7.98
CA VAL A 64 15.47 13.71 8.72
C VAL A 64 15.28 14.14 10.17
N SER A 65 15.96 13.46 11.09
CA SER A 65 16.17 13.91 12.46
C SER A 65 17.59 14.44 12.59
N LEU A 66 17.72 15.75 12.77
CA LEU A 66 19.01 16.45 12.88
C LEU A 66 19.74 16.04 14.15
N ALA A 67 21.05 15.87 14.05
CA ALA A 67 21.92 15.59 15.18
C ALA A 67 22.40 16.89 15.81
N ASN A 68 22.34 16.99 17.14
CA ASN A 68 22.95 18.04 17.94
C ASN A 68 22.55 19.49 17.59
N GLN A 69 21.43 19.67 16.87
CA GLN A 69 20.90 20.98 16.53
C GLN A 69 19.38 20.91 16.36
N THR A 70 18.74 22.07 16.54
CA THR A 70 17.36 22.31 16.15
C THR A 70 17.30 23.54 15.25
N ILE A 71 16.33 23.57 14.36
CA ILE A 71 15.99 24.77 13.58
C ILE A 71 14.62 25.19 14.05
N LYS A 72 14.40 26.45 14.42
CA LYS A 72 13.12 26.93 14.96
C LYS A 72 12.52 26.04 16.07
N GLY A 73 13.36 25.41 16.90
CA GLY A 73 12.93 24.51 17.98
C GLY A 73 12.57 23.06 17.55
N PHE A 74 12.62 22.73 16.26
CA PHE A 74 12.36 21.38 15.76
C PHE A 74 13.66 20.67 15.37
N ASN A 75 13.76 19.40 15.73
CA ASN A 75 14.86 18.52 15.30
C ASN A 75 14.50 17.67 14.07
N THR A 76 13.23 17.62 13.66
CA THR A 76 12.76 16.75 12.57
C THR A 76 12.20 17.58 11.44
N TRP A 77 12.67 17.32 10.21
CA TRP A 77 12.37 18.13 9.04
C TRP A 77 12.20 17.27 7.78
N TYR A 78 11.34 17.71 6.87
CA TYR A 78 11.18 17.16 5.53
C TYR A 78 11.95 18.04 4.54
N ALA A 79 12.89 17.45 3.82
CA ALA A 79 13.69 18.10 2.79
C ALA A 79 13.39 17.48 1.42
N TYR A 80 13.10 18.30 0.42
CA TYR A 80 12.81 17.82 -0.94
C TYR A 80 14.05 17.17 -1.57
N ASP A 81 13.89 15.93 -2.05
CA ASP A 81 14.99 15.07 -2.48
C ASP A 81 15.75 15.59 -3.72
N GLY A 82 15.09 16.38 -4.58
CA GLY A 82 15.71 16.97 -5.76
C GLY A 82 16.70 18.10 -5.45
N HIS A 83 16.69 18.62 -4.21
CA HIS A 83 17.53 19.75 -3.79
C HIS A 83 18.59 19.36 -2.76
N VAL A 84 18.61 18.11 -2.30
CA VAL A 84 19.50 17.64 -1.23
C VAL A 84 20.14 16.30 -1.59
N GLN A 85 21.28 16.01 -0.98
CA GLN A 85 21.96 14.72 -1.04
C GLN A 85 22.11 14.18 0.38
N LEU A 86 21.79 12.91 0.58
CA LEU A 86 22.06 12.24 1.85
C LEU A 86 23.37 11.44 1.70
N LEU A 87 24.31 11.65 2.62
CA LEU A 87 25.65 11.07 2.60
C LEU A 87 25.89 10.23 3.86
N ASP A 88 26.65 9.15 3.75
CA ASP A 88 27.13 8.40 4.91
C ASP A 88 28.37 9.07 5.54
N GLN A 89 28.88 8.50 6.64
CA GLN A 89 30.05 9.02 7.35
C GLN A 89 31.34 9.03 6.51
N THR A 90 31.37 8.31 5.39
CA THR A 90 32.51 8.29 4.45
C THR A 90 32.36 9.32 3.33
N GLY A 91 31.27 10.11 3.33
CA GLY A 91 30.95 11.09 2.29
C GLY A 91 30.36 10.48 1.03
N LYS A 92 30.07 9.18 1.02
CA LYS A 92 29.45 8.51 -0.12
C LYS A 92 27.96 8.80 -0.12
N SER A 93 27.42 9.18 -1.27
CA SER A 93 25.97 9.36 -1.41
C SER A 93 25.25 8.06 -1.09
N ILE A 94 24.36 8.14 -0.11
CA ILE A 94 23.43 7.08 0.20
C ILE A 94 22.46 7.06 -0.95
N LYS A 95 22.58 6.04 -1.80
CA LYS A 95 21.53 5.70 -2.75
C LYS A 95 20.26 5.55 -1.93
N LYS A 96 19.20 6.26 -2.33
CA LYS A 96 17.87 6.21 -1.71
C LYS A 96 17.63 4.78 -1.24
N ALA A 97 17.63 4.55 0.07
CA ALA A 97 17.22 3.26 0.59
C ALA A 97 15.73 3.17 0.22
N HIS A 98 15.43 2.60 -0.94
CA HIS A 98 14.08 2.27 -1.35
C HIS A 98 13.59 1.21 -0.36
N LEU A 99 13.01 1.64 0.75
CA LEU A 99 11.70 1.10 1.06
C LEU A 99 10.83 1.66 -0.05
N GLY A 100 10.76 0.95 -1.18
CA GLY A 100 10.04 1.42 -2.34
C GLY A 100 8.61 1.83 -1.97
N SER A 101 7.99 2.65 -2.81
CA SER A 101 6.55 2.91 -2.68
C SER A 101 5.79 1.59 -2.54
N LEU A 102 4.60 1.59 -1.93
CA LEU A 102 3.80 0.37 -1.80
C LEU A 102 3.60 -0.32 -3.16
N ALA A 103 3.46 0.46 -4.24
CA ALA A 103 3.40 -0.05 -5.61
C ALA A 103 4.69 -0.78 -6.03
N GLU A 104 5.87 -0.22 -5.75
CA GLU A 104 7.17 -0.87 -6.01
C GLU A 104 7.34 -2.17 -5.21
N LYS A 105 6.92 -2.16 -3.93
CA LYS A 105 6.94 -3.36 -3.07
C LYS A 105 6.03 -4.46 -3.63
N VAL A 106 4.83 -4.11 -4.07
CA VAL A 106 3.90 -5.05 -4.72
C VAL A 106 4.50 -5.62 -5.99
N VAL A 107 5.13 -4.81 -6.84
CA VAL A 107 5.83 -5.29 -8.04
C VAL A 107 6.95 -6.28 -7.69
N ALA A 108 7.78 -5.96 -6.69
CA ALA A 108 8.84 -6.84 -6.24
C ALA A 108 8.30 -8.17 -5.70
N CYS A 109 7.26 -8.12 -4.87
CA CYS A 109 6.60 -9.30 -4.31
C CYS A 109 5.97 -10.18 -5.40
N CYS A 110 5.30 -9.58 -6.38
CA CYS A 110 4.78 -10.30 -7.54
C CYS A 110 5.91 -10.96 -8.35
N SER A 111 7.02 -10.25 -8.59
CA SER A 111 8.16 -10.78 -9.33
C SER A 111 8.79 -11.98 -8.61
N GLU A 112 9.01 -11.88 -7.29
CA GLU A 112 9.57 -12.95 -6.47
C GLU A 112 8.70 -14.22 -6.48
N ARG A 113 7.38 -14.05 -6.54
CA ARG A 113 6.40 -15.15 -6.53
C ARG A 113 5.96 -15.61 -7.92
N GLY A 114 6.55 -15.05 -8.98
CA GLY A 114 6.21 -15.40 -10.36
C GLY A 114 4.81 -14.95 -10.81
N TYR A 115 4.21 -13.95 -10.14
CA TYR A 115 2.93 -13.37 -10.52
C TYR A 115 3.11 -12.37 -11.67
N SER A 116 2.39 -12.57 -12.76
CA SER A 116 2.51 -11.75 -13.97
C SER A 116 1.75 -10.43 -13.81
N LEU A 117 2.41 -9.31 -14.10
CA LEU A 117 1.79 -7.99 -14.14
C LEU A 117 1.73 -7.48 -15.59
N ASP A 118 0.58 -6.95 -15.96
CA ASP A 118 0.32 -6.29 -17.24
C ASP A 118 0.86 -4.86 -17.17
N LYS A 119 1.63 -4.45 -18.18
CA LYS A 119 2.48 -3.25 -18.13
C LYS A 119 2.25 -2.28 -19.29
N ASN A 120 1.38 -2.61 -20.25
CA ASN A 120 1.14 -1.70 -21.35
C ASN A 120 0.35 -0.48 -20.85
N THR A 121 0.49 0.64 -21.57
CA THR A 121 -0.17 1.90 -21.22
C THR A 121 -1.68 1.71 -21.06
N GLY A 122 -2.19 2.09 -19.89
CA GLY A 122 -3.62 2.02 -19.57
C GLY A 122 -4.09 0.70 -18.96
N GLU A 123 -3.31 -0.39 -19.08
CA GLU A 123 -3.65 -1.68 -18.46
C GLU A 123 -3.58 -1.58 -16.93
N ILE A 124 -4.54 -2.21 -16.27
CA ILE A 124 -4.60 -2.32 -14.81
C ILE A 124 -4.38 -3.76 -14.34
N ASN A 125 -3.93 -3.88 -13.10
CA ASN A 125 -3.80 -5.12 -12.36
C ASN A 125 -4.62 -4.97 -11.08
N LEU A 126 -5.59 -5.86 -10.85
CA LEU A 126 -6.35 -5.85 -9.60
C LEU A 126 -5.51 -6.50 -8.50
N ILE A 127 -5.32 -5.78 -7.40
CA ILE A 127 -4.48 -6.21 -6.28
C ILE A 127 -5.31 -6.15 -4.99
N GLY A 128 -5.25 -7.21 -4.20
CA GLY A 128 -5.64 -7.24 -2.79
C GLY A 128 -4.42 -7.40 -1.91
N ILE A 129 -4.39 -6.74 -0.76
CA ILE A 129 -3.32 -6.85 0.23
C ILE A 129 -3.94 -7.04 1.60
N GLU A 130 -3.80 -8.24 2.14
CA GLU A 130 -4.35 -8.67 3.43
C GLU A 130 -3.47 -8.18 4.59
N GLY A 131 -4.07 -7.63 5.65
CA GLY A 131 -3.40 -7.25 6.89
C GLY A 131 -2.45 -6.04 6.78
N ILE A 132 -2.82 -5.01 6.01
CA ILE A 132 -1.98 -3.81 5.79
C ILE A 132 -2.76 -2.49 5.90
N ASN A 133 -2.10 -1.46 6.44
CA ASN A 133 -2.59 -0.09 6.49
C ASN A 133 -2.31 0.65 5.18
N LEU A 134 -3.04 1.75 4.93
CA LEU A 134 -2.89 2.57 3.72
C LEU A 134 -1.47 3.16 3.55
N ASP A 135 -0.74 3.36 4.64
CA ASP A 135 0.66 3.81 4.62
C ASP A 135 1.67 2.69 4.30
N GLY A 136 1.19 1.47 4.04
CA GLY A 136 1.99 0.29 3.72
C GLY A 136 2.58 -0.42 4.95
N THR A 137 2.18 -0.07 6.16
CA THR A 137 2.58 -0.79 7.39
C THR A 137 1.65 -1.97 7.68
N PRO A 138 2.16 -3.13 8.16
CA PRO A 138 1.30 -4.23 8.59
C PRO A 138 0.37 -3.83 9.74
N ASN A 139 -0.83 -4.43 9.78
CA ASN A 139 -1.70 -4.37 10.95
C ASN A 139 -1.89 -5.76 11.58
N GLN A 140 -2.76 -5.84 12.59
CA GLN A 140 -2.96 -7.07 13.36
C GLN A 140 -3.75 -8.15 12.62
N ASP A 141 -4.28 -7.84 11.43
CA ASP A 141 -5.12 -8.75 10.66
C ASP A 141 -6.32 -9.28 11.47
N ALA A 142 -6.97 -8.37 12.20
CA ALA A 142 -7.97 -8.75 13.19
C ALA A 142 -9.32 -9.05 12.50
N PRO A 143 -10.01 -10.14 12.91
CA PRO A 143 -11.18 -10.63 12.18
C PRO A 143 -12.35 -9.66 12.25
N ASN A 144 -13.14 -9.64 11.18
CA ASN A 144 -14.35 -8.82 11.04
C ASN A 144 -14.09 -7.30 10.95
N LEU A 145 -12.97 -6.91 10.36
CA LEU A 145 -12.62 -5.51 10.10
C LEU A 145 -12.44 -5.27 8.59
N PHE A 146 -12.59 -4.02 8.19
CA PHE A 146 -12.04 -3.55 6.93
C PHE A 146 -10.63 -3.03 7.17
N ASN A 147 -9.67 -3.94 7.20
CA ASN A 147 -8.26 -3.72 7.53
C ASN A 147 -7.31 -4.21 6.42
N ASP A 148 -7.84 -4.42 5.23
CA ASP A 148 -7.09 -4.78 4.04
C ASP A 148 -7.13 -3.65 3.02
N LEU A 149 -6.33 -3.77 1.96
CA LEU A 149 -6.37 -2.86 0.82
C LEU A 149 -6.74 -3.59 -0.47
N ILE A 150 -7.58 -2.96 -1.29
CA ILE A 150 -7.94 -3.45 -2.63
C ILE A 150 -7.83 -2.28 -3.62
N GLY A 151 -7.20 -2.50 -4.77
CA GLY A 151 -6.96 -1.43 -5.74
C GLY A 151 -6.51 -1.88 -7.12
N CYS A 152 -6.24 -0.88 -7.97
CA CYS A 152 -5.80 -1.05 -9.35
C CYS A 152 -4.37 -0.52 -9.52
N LEU A 153 -3.41 -1.43 -9.70
CA LEU A 153 -2.03 -1.10 -10.02
C LEU A 153 -1.85 -0.95 -11.54
N SER A 154 -1.18 0.11 -11.97
CA SER A 154 -0.83 0.36 -13.38
C SER A 154 0.63 0.79 -13.52
N PHE A 155 1.11 0.88 -14.75
CA PHE A 155 2.45 1.38 -15.07
C PHE A 155 2.34 2.66 -15.89
N GLU A 156 2.85 3.77 -15.36
CA GLU A 156 2.94 5.07 -16.03
C GLU A 156 4.42 5.34 -16.33
N ASN A 157 4.79 5.43 -17.62
CA ASN A 157 6.20 5.61 -18.04
C ASN A 157 7.15 4.57 -17.43
N GLY A 158 6.69 3.32 -17.31
CA GLY A 158 7.44 2.21 -16.72
C GLY A 158 7.47 2.19 -15.18
N GLN A 159 6.92 3.21 -14.51
CA GLN A 159 6.86 3.27 -13.05
C GLN A 159 5.53 2.74 -12.51
N PRO A 160 5.54 1.85 -11.50
CA PRO A 160 4.31 1.32 -10.93
C PRO A 160 3.60 2.35 -10.05
N LYS A 161 2.27 2.43 -10.20
CA LYS A 161 1.43 3.34 -9.43
C LYS A 161 0.03 2.77 -9.25
N PHE A 162 -0.53 2.92 -8.06
CA PHE A 162 -1.94 2.66 -7.84
C PHE A 162 -2.76 3.79 -8.45
N LYS A 163 -3.61 3.47 -9.44
CA LYS A 163 -4.66 4.39 -9.90
C LYS A 163 -5.69 4.62 -8.82
N CYS A 164 -5.94 3.58 -8.02
CA CYS A 164 -6.72 3.64 -6.80
C CYS A 164 -6.26 2.54 -5.83
N LEU A 165 -6.46 2.78 -4.53
CA LEU A 165 -6.22 1.82 -3.46
C LEU A 165 -7.08 2.19 -2.25
N TYR A 166 -7.97 1.29 -1.84
CA TYR A 166 -8.99 1.59 -0.84
C TYR A 166 -9.01 0.59 0.28
N ILE A 167 -9.50 1.05 1.43
CA ILE A 167 -9.78 0.22 2.60
C ILE A 167 -10.88 -0.79 2.26
N GLY A 168 -10.59 -2.05 2.52
CA GLY A 168 -11.48 -3.17 2.24
C GLY A 168 -11.23 -4.34 3.18
N THR A 169 -11.77 -5.49 2.81
CA THR A 169 -11.51 -6.78 3.43
C THR A 169 -11.43 -7.84 2.34
N THR A 170 -10.51 -8.77 2.53
CA THR A 170 -10.28 -9.97 1.73
C THR A 170 -10.79 -11.21 2.46
N GLU A 171 -11.33 -11.00 3.66
CA GLU A 171 -11.78 -12.01 4.62
C GLU A 171 -13.31 -12.03 4.78
N PRO A 172 -13.87 -13.15 5.30
CA PRO A 172 -15.28 -13.22 5.70
C PRO A 172 -15.60 -12.34 6.91
N GLY A 173 -16.83 -11.81 6.92
CA GLY A 173 -17.41 -11.22 8.12
C GLY A 173 -17.71 -12.28 9.18
N ARG A 174 -17.68 -11.87 10.45
CA ARG A 174 -17.96 -12.71 11.63
C ARG A 174 -19.29 -13.44 11.51
N TYR A 175 -20.29 -12.78 10.93
CA TYR A 175 -21.58 -13.42 10.70
C TYR A 175 -21.44 -14.72 9.90
N TYR A 176 -20.69 -14.73 8.80
CA TYR A 176 -20.58 -15.90 7.93
C TYR A 176 -19.59 -16.96 8.43
N THR A 177 -18.57 -16.57 9.18
CA THR A 177 -17.71 -17.54 9.89
C THR A 177 -18.54 -18.29 10.94
N LEU A 178 -19.35 -17.59 11.73
CA LEU A 178 -20.14 -18.22 12.79
C LEU A 178 -21.42 -18.90 12.29
N ASN A 179 -22.05 -18.36 11.23
CA ASN A 179 -23.27 -18.87 10.61
C ASN A 179 -22.95 -19.37 9.19
N LYS A 180 -22.62 -20.67 9.12
CA LYS A 180 -22.18 -21.33 7.89
C LYS A 180 -23.23 -21.25 6.79
N LEU A 181 -22.92 -20.54 5.71
CA LEU A 181 -23.67 -20.61 4.44
C LEU A 181 -23.38 -21.93 3.70
N ASN A 182 -22.15 -22.42 3.82
CA ASN A 182 -21.70 -23.70 3.29
C ASN A 182 -21.27 -24.60 4.46
N ASN A 183 -21.64 -25.88 4.44
CA ASN A 183 -21.33 -26.82 5.53
C ASN A 183 -19.84 -26.95 5.83
N LYS A 184 -18.97 -26.72 4.84
CA LYS A 184 -17.51 -26.72 4.99
C LYS A 184 -16.97 -25.50 5.73
N GLY A 185 -17.70 -24.39 5.81
CA GLY A 185 -17.24 -23.15 6.43
C GLY A 185 -17.26 -21.92 5.50
N ALA A 186 -16.94 -20.76 6.07
CA ALA A 186 -16.73 -19.54 5.30
C ALA A 186 -15.53 -19.70 4.35
N ALA A 187 -15.58 -19.07 3.17
CA ALA A 187 -14.48 -19.16 2.21
C ALA A 187 -13.46 -18.05 2.45
N ARG A 188 -12.17 -18.38 2.43
CA ARG A 188 -11.06 -17.42 2.39
C ARG A 188 -10.30 -17.64 1.11
N LEU A 189 -10.25 -16.64 0.22
CA LEU A 189 -9.57 -16.79 -1.07
C LEU A 189 -8.10 -17.18 -0.83
N GLU A 190 -7.61 -18.15 -1.60
CA GLU A 190 -6.20 -18.54 -1.59
C GLU A 190 -5.31 -17.34 -1.96
N LEU A 191 -4.21 -17.18 -1.24
CA LEU A 191 -3.23 -16.14 -1.56
C LEU A 191 -2.58 -16.45 -2.91
N GLY A 192 -2.34 -15.42 -3.71
CA GLY A 192 -1.68 -15.52 -5.01
C GLY A 192 -2.51 -14.96 -6.16
N GLN A 193 -2.16 -15.35 -7.38
CA GLN A 193 -2.74 -14.79 -8.60
C GLN A 193 -3.75 -15.73 -9.24
N GLN A 194 -4.93 -15.21 -9.56
CA GLN A 194 -6.02 -15.95 -10.18
C GLN A 194 -6.65 -15.12 -11.32
N ARG A 195 -7.12 -15.77 -12.38
CA ARG A 195 -7.73 -15.11 -13.55
C ARG A 195 -9.19 -15.53 -13.70
N CYS A 196 -10.11 -14.84 -13.01
CA CYS A 196 -11.52 -15.22 -13.05
C CYS A 196 -12.55 -14.07 -13.00
N TRP A 197 -12.15 -12.81 -12.86
CA TRP A 197 -13.10 -11.71 -12.65
C TRP A 197 -13.48 -10.99 -13.94
N GLN A 198 -14.77 -10.84 -14.19
CA GLN A 198 -15.34 -10.02 -15.27
C GLN A 198 -16.34 -9.02 -14.70
N THR A 199 -16.62 -7.92 -15.41
CA THR A 199 -17.70 -7.02 -15.03
C THR A 199 -19.05 -7.73 -15.13
N GLY A 200 -19.91 -7.58 -14.11
CA GLY A 200 -21.26 -8.15 -14.07
C GLY A 200 -22.04 -7.59 -12.89
N LEU A 201 -23.12 -8.27 -12.47
CA LEU A 201 -23.96 -7.81 -11.36
C LEU A 201 -23.79 -8.67 -10.11
N HIS A 202 -23.44 -8.04 -8.99
CA HIS A 202 -23.45 -8.71 -7.68
C HIS A 202 -24.91 -8.93 -7.25
N ASN A 203 -25.31 -10.21 -7.11
CA ASN A 203 -26.68 -10.63 -6.78
C ASN A 203 -27.76 -10.01 -7.69
N GLY A 204 -27.42 -9.68 -8.95
CA GLY A 204 -28.33 -9.04 -9.89
C GLY A 204 -28.72 -7.58 -9.55
N LYS A 205 -28.06 -6.93 -8.58
CA LYS A 205 -28.48 -5.63 -8.04
C LYS A 205 -27.64 -4.45 -8.51
N TYR A 206 -26.33 -4.58 -8.47
CA TYR A 206 -25.41 -3.50 -8.81
C TYR A 206 -24.15 -4.06 -9.44
N GLU A 207 -23.48 -3.22 -10.21
CA GLU A 207 -22.29 -3.62 -10.94
C GLU A 207 -21.14 -3.99 -10.01
N ALA A 208 -20.43 -5.05 -10.35
CA ALA A 208 -19.29 -5.56 -9.62
C ALA A 208 -18.36 -6.34 -10.55
N LEU A 209 -17.24 -6.81 -10.00
CA LEU A 209 -16.44 -7.84 -10.63
C LEU A 209 -16.88 -9.20 -10.11
N ILE A 210 -17.40 -10.06 -10.98
CA ILE A 210 -17.97 -11.35 -10.62
C ILE A 210 -17.07 -12.51 -11.04
N GLN A 211 -17.10 -13.59 -10.27
CA GLN A 211 -16.35 -14.80 -10.58
C GLN A 211 -17.04 -15.60 -11.71
N THR A 212 -16.56 -15.44 -12.93
CA THR A 212 -17.13 -16.12 -14.12
C THR A 212 -16.09 -16.79 -14.99
N GLY A 213 -14.83 -16.33 -14.96
CA GLY A 213 -13.81 -16.79 -15.90
C GLY A 213 -13.22 -18.17 -15.59
N ALA A 214 -13.02 -18.50 -14.30
CA ALA A 214 -12.43 -19.76 -13.88
C ALA A 214 -12.80 -20.14 -12.44
N SER A 215 -12.62 -21.41 -12.09
CA SER A 215 -12.65 -21.86 -10.70
C SER A 215 -11.52 -21.24 -9.90
N VAL A 216 -11.80 -20.90 -8.64
CA VAL A 216 -10.82 -20.36 -7.68
C VAL A 216 -10.56 -21.37 -6.57
N LYS A 217 -9.42 -21.20 -5.89
CA LYS A 217 -9.08 -21.92 -4.67
C LYS A 217 -9.47 -21.10 -3.45
N VAL A 218 -10.11 -21.72 -2.48
CA VAL A 218 -10.45 -21.11 -1.18
C VAL A 218 -10.12 -22.07 -0.05
N TRP A 219 -9.72 -21.54 1.09
CA TRP A 219 -9.67 -22.25 2.36
C TRP A 219 -11.04 -22.16 3.03
N ARG A 220 -11.54 -23.29 3.55
CA ARG A 220 -12.86 -23.38 4.19
C ARG A 220 -12.71 -23.41 5.70
N ASP A 221 -13.09 -22.30 6.34
CA ASP A 221 -13.05 -22.09 7.79
C ASP A 221 -14.16 -22.89 8.48
N GLY A 222 -13.89 -24.19 8.61
CA GLY A 222 -14.83 -25.17 9.15
C GLY A 222 -14.87 -25.18 10.67
N ASN A 223 -13.76 -24.79 11.31
CA ASN A 223 -13.56 -24.77 12.76
C ASN A 223 -13.91 -23.40 13.39
N LYS A 224 -14.19 -22.37 12.58
CA LYS A 224 -14.61 -21.02 13.00
C LYS A 224 -13.53 -20.26 13.76
N ASP A 225 -12.26 -20.50 13.43
CA ASP A 225 -11.12 -19.86 14.09
C ASP A 225 -10.62 -18.60 13.38
N PHE A 226 -11.27 -18.23 12.27
CA PHE A 226 -10.93 -17.06 11.46
C PHE A 226 -9.56 -17.14 10.77
N SER A 227 -9.01 -18.32 10.58
CA SER A 227 -7.69 -18.53 9.98
C SER A 227 -7.77 -19.44 8.76
N ARG A 228 -6.82 -19.32 7.83
CA ARG A 228 -6.57 -20.36 6.81
C ARG A 228 -5.82 -21.56 7.38
N LYS A 229 -5.21 -21.43 8.57
CA LYS A 229 -4.28 -22.43 9.11
C LYS A 229 -5.02 -23.69 9.56
N GLY A 230 -4.77 -24.79 8.87
CA GLY A 230 -5.39 -26.08 9.17
C GLY A 230 -6.76 -26.28 8.50
N ASP A 231 -7.19 -25.31 7.70
CA ASP A 231 -8.40 -25.42 6.89
C ASP A 231 -8.21 -26.36 5.70
N VAL A 232 -9.33 -26.76 5.09
CA VAL A 232 -9.33 -27.58 3.89
C VAL A 232 -9.39 -26.67 2.65
N LEU A 233 -8.52 -26.95 1.70
CA LEU A 233 -8.51 -26.30 0.39
C LEU A 233 -9.67 -26.84 -0.48
N ASP A 234 -10.45 -25.94 -1.06
CA ASP A 234 -11.58 -26.25 -1.94
C ASP A 234 -11.44 -25.48 -3.26
N THR A 235 -11.73 -26.11 -4.39
CA THR A 235 -11.59 -25.50 -5.73
C THR A 235 -12.92 -25.54 -6.46
N GLY A 236 -13.37 -24.38 -6.98
CA GLY A 236 -14.65 -24.33 -7.69
C GLY A 236 -15.15 -22.92 -7.99
N PHE A 237 -16.42 -22.87 -8.43
CA PHE A 237 -17.17 -21.63 -8.60
C PHE A 237 -17.98 -21.37 -7.34
N PHE A 238 -17.62 -20.32 -6.61
CA PHE A 238 -18.18 -20.04 -5.28
C PHE A 238 -18.86 -18.67 -5.22
N GLY A 239 -18.83 -17.89 -6.30
CA GLY A 239 -19.35 -16.52 -6.32
C GLY A 239 -18.47 -15.55 -5.54
N VAL A 240 -17.15 -15.77 -5.54
CA VAL A 240 -16.18 -14.86 -4.89
C VAL A 240 -16.06 -13.60 -5.73
N ASN A 241 -16.94 -12.64 -5.47
CA ASN A 241 -17.01 -11.38 -6.21
C ASN A 241 -16.11 -10.32 -5.56
N ILE A 242 -15.70 -9.30 -6.33
CA ILE A 242 -15.16 -8.05 -5.79
C ILE A 242 -16.27 -6.99 -5.84
N HIS A 243 -16.71 -6.50 -4.68
CA HIS A 243 -17.86 -5.60 -4.57
C HIS A 243 -17.74 -4.60 -3.41
N HIS A 244 -18.75 -3.75 -3.21
CA HIS A 244 -18.75 -2.77 -2.12
C HIS A 244 -19.33 -3.30 -0.80
N GLY A 245 -18.91 -2.71 0.32
CA GLY A 245 -19.35 -2.98 1.69
C GLY A 245 -20.50 -2.09 2.17
N GLY A 246 -21.12 -1.31 1.28
CA GLY A 246 -22.32 -0.52 1.60
C GLY A 246 -22.09 0.58 2.63
N ASN A 247 -20.86 1.08 2.76
CA ASN A 247 -20.44 2.08 3.75
C ASN A 247 -20.53 1.60 5.21
N ASN A 248 -20.47 0.29 5.44
CA ASN A 248 -20.39 -0.25 6.79
C ASN A 248 -19.23 0.38 7.61
N PRO A 249 -19.35 0.41 8.95
CA PRO A 249 -18.27 0.82 9.82
C PRO A 249 -16.98 0.04 9.54
N VAL A 250 -15.83 0.70 9.65
CA VAL A 250 -14.51 0.06 9.45
C VAL A 250 -14.33 -1.16 10.35
N ASN A 251 -14.94 -1.14 11.55
CA ASN A 251 -14.83 -2.20 12.54
C ASN A 251 -15.91 -3.29 12.44
N ASP A 252 -16.72 -3.31 11.38
CA ASP A 252 -17.71 -4.38 11.19
C ASP A 252 -18.03 -4.66 9.71
N ILE A 253 -17.52 -5.78 9.18
CA ILE A 253 -17.85 -6.29 7.84
C ILE A 253 -19.35 -6.63 7.72
N GLY A 254 -20.03 -6.95 8.82
CA GLY A 254 -21.43 -7.36 8.82
C GLY A 254 -21.67 -8.60 7.93
N ARG A 255 -22.58 -8.46 6.96
CA ARG A 255 -22.97 -9.52 6.02
C ARG A 255 -22.50 -9.27 4.58
N TYR A 256 -21.42 -8.50 4.41
CA TYR A 256 -20.93 -8.18 3.08
C TYR A 256 -19.94 -9.22 2.52
N SER A 257 -19.38 -10.12 3.32
CA SER A 257 -18.46 -11.14 2.80
C SER A 257 -18.63 -12.50 3.46
N ALA A 258 -18.97 -13.52 2.66
CA ALA A 258 -18.79 -14.94 3.00
C ALA A 258 -17.51 -15.53 2.35
N GLY A 259 -16.66 -14.67 1.78
CA GLY A 259 -15.47 -14.99 0.99
C GLY A 259 -15.24 -14.09 -0.22
N CYS A 260 -16.13 -13.12 -0.46
CA CYS A 260 -15.92 -12.03 -1.41
C CYS A 260 -14.75 -11.13 -0.99
N GLN A 261 -14.26 -10.33 -1.94
CA GLN A 261 -13.31 -9.26 -1.69
C GLN A 261 -14.09 -7.94 -1.69
N VAL A 262 -14.04 -7.16 -0.62
CA VAL A 262 -15.00 -6.09 -0.38
C VAL A 262 -14.31 -4.78 -0.10
N ILE A 263 -14.51 -3.78 -0.97
CA ILE A 263 -14.13 -2.39 -0.69
C ILE A 263 -15.22 -1.76 0.16
N ARG A 264 -14.85 -1.15 1.30
CA ARG A 264 -15.83 -0.71 2.30
C ARG A 264 -16.84 0.32 1.76
N SER A 265 -16.33 1.33 1.08
CA SER A 265 -17.08 2.50 0.60
C SER A 265 -17.75 2.23 -0.75
N THR A 266 -19.00 2.65 -0.91
CA THR A 266 -19.70 2.58 -2.20
C THR A 266 -19.11 3.54 -3.23
N THR A 267 -18.65 4.71 -2.78
CA THR A 267 -18.04 5.72 -3.64
C THR A 267 -16.70 5.25 -4.18
N ASP A 268 -15.85 4.73 -3.30
CA ASP A 268 -14.52 4.20 -3.63
C ASP A 268 -14.64 3.02 -4.61
N PHE A 269 -15.63 2.16 -4.38
CA PHE A 269 -15.89 1.05 -5.28
C PHE A 269 -16.40 1.51 -6.65
N ALA A 270 -17.24 2.55 -6.71
CA ALA A 270 -17.68 3.12 -7.97
C ALA A 270 -16.50 3.70 -8.77
N GLU A 271 -15.55 4.37 -8.11
CA GLU A 271 -14.32 4.85 -8.74
C GLU A 271 -13.44 3.67 -9.23
N LEU A 272 -13.29 2.60 -8.45
CA LEU A 272 -12.61 1.39 -8.91
C LEU A 272 -13.26 0.82 -10.17
N MET A 273 -14.60 0.73 -10.23
CA MET A 273 -15.31 0.23 -11.41
C MET A 273 -15.12 1.13 -12.63
N GLN A 274 -15.05 2.46 -12.46
CA GLN A 274 -14.70 3.38 -13.54
C GLN A 274 -13.27 3.12 -14.06
N ILE A 275 -12.31 2.90 -13.17
CA ILE A 275 -10.92 2.59 -13.54
C ILE A 275 -10.84 1.24 -14.26
N VAL A 276 -11.53 0.21 -13.79
CA VAL A 276 -11.62 -1.10 -14.46
C VAL A 276 -12.16 -0.95 -15.88
N LYS A 277 -13.21 -0.18 -16.06
CA LYS A 277 -13.80 0.09 -17.38
C LYS A 277 -12.91 0.94 -18.27
N SER A 278 -11.96 1.69 -17.72
CA SER A 278 -10.97 2.43 -18.51
C SER A 278 -9.87 1.56 -19.10
N ASP A 279 -9.77 0.28 -18.69
CA ASP A 279 -8.76 -0.64 -19.21
C ASP A 279 -8.98 -0.91 -20.71
N PRO A 280 -7.96 -0.75 -21.57
CA PRO A 280 -8.10 -0.91 -23.01
C PRO A 280 -8.53 -2.32 -23.43
N ARG A 281 -8.18 -3.35 -22.65
CA ARG A 281 -8.56 -4.75 -22.94
C ARG A 281 -10.03 -4.98 -22.64
N TRP A 282 -10.56 -4.33 -21.60
CA TRP A 282 -11.99 -4.31 -21.34
C TRP A 282 -12.73 -3.51 -22.41
N GLN A 283 -12.25 -2.32 -22.78
CA GLN A 283 -12.87 -1.52 -23.86
C GLN A 283 -12.94 -2.28 -25.19
N ALA A 284 -11.91 -3.08 -25.50
CA ALA A 284 -11.91 -3.94 -26.69
C ALA A 284 -12.85 -5.16 -26.55
N ASN A 285 -13.07 -5.65 -25.33
CA ASN A 285 -13.93 -6.79 -25.04
C ASN A 285 -14.49 -6.68 -23.62
N HIS A 286 -15.77 -6.32 -23.48
CA HIS A 286 -16.42 -6.18 -22.17
C HIS A 286 -16.48 -7.50 -21.38
N ALA A 287 -16.22 -8.65 -22.02
CA ALA A 287 -16.03 -9.94 -21.39
C ALA A 287 -14.55 -10.22 -21.04
N TYR A 288 -13.70 -9.19 -20.91
CA TYR A 288 -12.32 -9.38 -20.50
C TYR A 288 -12.22 -9.98 -19.09
N ILE A 289 -11.51 -11.10 -18.95
CA ILE A 289 -11.27 -11.76 -17.67
C ILE A 289 -9.98 -11.18 -17.06
N PHE A 290 -10.16 -10.40 -16.00
CA PHE A 290 -9.09 -9.81 -15.22
C PHE A 290 -8.39 -10.82 -14.31
N LYS A 291 -7.09 -10.59 -14.13
CA LYS A 291 -6.31 -11.19 -13.05
C LYS A 291 -6.55 -10.40 -11.76
N TYR A 292 -6.71 -11.11 -10.65
CA TYR A 292 -6.61 -10.57 -9.30
C TYR A 292 -5.44 -11.24 -8.60
N THR A 293 -4.62 -10.43 -7.94
CA THR A 293 -3.51 -10.93 -7.13
C THR A 293 -3.76 -10.57 -5.68
N LEU A 294 -4.04 -11.57 -4.85
CA LEU A 294 -4.19 -11.43 -3.41
C LEU A 294 -2.84 -11.69 -2.73
N LEU A 295 -2.30 -10.68 -2.06
CA LEU A 295 -1.02 -10.73 -1.37
C LEU A 295 -1.22 -10.68 0.13
N TRP A 296 -0.32 -11.30 0.87
CA TRP A 296 -0.22 -11.06 2.31
C TRP A 296 0.65 -9.83 2.55
N GLY A 297 0.19 -8.86 3.33
CA GLY A 297 0.92 -7.62 3.64
C GLY A 297 2.28 -7.85 4.26
N ARG A 298 2.49 -8.99 4.94
CA ARG A 298 3.79 -9.41 5.49
C ARG A 298 4.83 -9.80 4.44
N TRP A 299 4.44 -9.90 3.17
CA TRP A 299 5.35 -10.12 2.06
C TRP A 299 5.98 -8.83 1.49
N LEU A 300 5.58 -7.64 1.99
CA LEU A 300 5.95 -6.31 1.48
C LEU A 300 6.85 -5.53 2.45
#